data_AF-A0A2G5B2E0-F1
#
_entry.id   AF-A0A2G5B2E0-F1
#
_cell.length_a   1.000
_cell.length_b   1.000
_cell.length_c   1.000
_cell.angle_alpha   90.00
_cell.angle_beta   90.00
_cell.angle_gamma   90.00
#
_symmetry.space_group_name_H-M   'P 1'
#
loop_
_entity.id
_entity.type
_entity.pdbx_description
1 polymer ?
#
loop_
_entity_poly.entity_id
_entity_poly.type
_entity_poly.pdbx_seq_one_letter_code
_entity_poly.pdbx_strand_id
1 'polypeptide(L)'
;EFKIGDVVLALDPIRRSRNAPKWLGPFQVAAISRGGAISLAPHGGDDAPPPPERNCAHHQLVQLEEAPKPLIDHYEVDRILAHRRNGKAMQFKVHWRGFPSCEDTW
;
A
#
# COMPACT_ATOMS: atom_id res chain seq x y z
N GLU A 1 -2.13 -2.20 9.34
CA GLU A 1 -3.33 -1.76 10.07
C GLU A 1 -3.53 -0.28 9.81
N PHE A 2 -4.78 0.15 9.62
CA PHE A 2 -5.09 1.57 9.41
C PHE A 2 -5.01 2.34 10.72
N LYS A 3 -4.62 3.60 10.65
CA LYS A 3 -4.57 4.55 11.76
C LYS A 3 -5.57 5.67 11.55
N ILE A 4 -6.01 6.27 12.65
CA ILE A 4 -6.81 7.49 12.60
C ILE A 4 -5.99 8.57 11.89
N GLY A 5 -6.56 9.20 10.87
CA GLY A 5 -5.89 10.15 10.01
C GLY A 5 -5.37 9.60 8.68
N ASP A 6 -5.33 8.28 8.50
CA ASP A 6 -4.90 7.70 7.21
C ASP A 6 -5.89 8.07 6.11
N VAL A 7 -5.35 8.45 4.94
CA VAL A 7 -6.14 8.68 3.73
C VAL A 7 -6.34 7.35 3.02
N VAL A 8 -7.59 7.01 2.73
CA VAL A 8 -8.00 5.71 2.20
C VAL A 8 -9.01 5.87 1.08
N LEU A 9 -9.09 4.87 0.21
CA LEU A 9 -10.22 4.65 -0.67
C LEU A 9 -11.08 3.51 -0.10
N ALA A 10 -12.39 3.64 -0.23
CA ALA A 10 -13.37 2.65 0.21
C ALA A 10 -13.94 1.89 -0.98
N LEU A 11 -14.14 0.58 -0.83
CA LEU A 11 -14.79 -0.25 -1.84
C LEU A 11 -16.25 0.20 -2.01
N ASP A 12 -16.70 0.45 -3.25
CA ASP A 12 -18.11 0.75 -3.53
C ASP A 12 -18.99 -0.49 -3.27
N PRO A 13 -19.88 -0.46 -2.24
CA PRO A 13 -20.72 -1.60 -1.92
C PRO A 13 -21.88 -1.78 -2.90
N ILE A 14 -22.21 -0.75 -3.69
CA ILE A 14 -23.37 -0.74 -4.61
C ILE A 14 -22.89 -0.77 -6.06
N ARG A 15 -21.66 -1.21 -6.36
CA ARG A 15 -21.11 -1.21 -7.71
C ARG A 15 -22.06 -1.92 -8.70
N ARG A 16 -22.79 -1.14 -9.51
CA ARG A 16 -23.90 -1.64 -10.35
C ARG A 16 -23.47 -2.17 -11.71
N SER A 17 -22.24 -1.86 -12.15
CA SER A 17 -21.76 -2.29 -13.46
C SER A 17 -20.25 -2.52 -13.47
N ARG A 18 -19.79 -3.27 -14.47
CA ARG A 18 -18.37 -3.52 -14.71
C ARG A 18 -17.59 -2.22 -14.95
N ASN A 19 -18.26 -1.21 -15.49
CA ASN A 19 -17.67 0.07 -15.87
C ASN A 19 -17.75 1.11 -14.74
N ALA A 20 -18.49 0.84 -13.67
CA ALA A 20 -18.53 1.70 -12.50
C ALA A 20 -17.22 1.61 -11.70
N PRO A 21 -16.74 2.73 -11.12
CA PRO A 21 -15.54 2.74 -10.30
C PRO A 21 -15.68 1.78 -9.13
N LYS A 22 -14.62 1.00 -8.88
CA LYS A 22 -14.61 0.03 -7.78
C LYS A 22 -14.33 0.69 -6.43
N TRP A 23 -13.58 1.78 -6.44
CA TRP A 23 -13.10 2.46 -5.25
C TRP A 23 -13.64 3.89 -5.22
N LEU A 24 -14.15 4.29 -4.07
CA LEU A 24 -14.67 5.62 -3.75
C LEU A 24 -13.66 6.35 -2.86
N GLY A 25 -13.64 7.67 -2.95
CA GLY A 25 -12.78 8.51 -2.12
C GLY A 25 -12.04 9.56 -2.95
N PRO A 26 -11.10 10.28 -2.33
CA PRO A 26 -10.44 9.99 -1.05
C PRO A 26 -11.30 10.21 0.21
N PHE A 27 -11.02 9.43 1.26
CA PHE A 27 -11.61 9.59 2.60
C PHE A 27 -10.53 9.52 3.68
N GLN A 28 -10.81 10.02 4.88
CA GLN A 28 -9.91 9.96 6.02
C GLN A 28 -10.47 9.04 7.09
N VAL A 29 -9.63 8.21 7.70
CA VAL A 29 -10.02 7.36 8.83
C VAL A 29 -10.33 8.24 10.05
N ALA A 30 -11.59 8.29 10.45
CA ALA A 30 -12.07 9.11 11.56
C ALA A 30 -12.03 8.35 12.90
N ALA A 31 -12.42 7.08 12.90
CA ALA A 31 -12.46 6.26 14.10
C ALA A 31 -12.28 4.77 13.79
N ILE A 32 -11.74 4.04 14.76
CA ILE A 32 -11.61 2.58 14.70
C ILE A 32 -12.22 2.01 15.99
N SER A 33 -13.27 1.24 15.82
CA SER A 33 -13.95 0.57 16.94
C SER A 33 -13.09 -0.56 17.52
N ARG A 34 -13.33 -0.95 18.77
CA ARG A 34 -12.63 -2.08 19.41
C ARG A 34 -12.74 -3.40 18.63
N GLY A 35 -13.80 -3.57 17.85
CA GLY A 35 -14.03 -4.71 16.95
C GLY A 35 -13.42 -4.56 15.55
N GLY A 36 -12.62 -3.53 15.29
CA GLY A 36 -11.94 -3.32 14.00
C GLY A 36 -12.81 -2.71 12.89
N ALA A 37 -14.03 -2.26 13.20
CA ALA A 37 -14.87 -1.51 12.28
C ALA A 37 -14.38 -0.06 12.17
N ILE A 38 -14.29 0.46 10.94
CA ILE A 38 -13.64 1.72 10.61
C ILE A 38 -14.68 2.72 10.11
N SER A 39 -14.74 3.89 10.72
CA SER A 39 -15.58 5.01 10.28
C SER A 39 -14.76 6.01 9.49
N LEU A 40 -15.30 6.50 8.37
CA LEU A 40 -14.63 7.40 7.45
C LEU A 40 -15.22 8.82 7.55
N ALA A 41 -14.37 9.81 7.37
CA ALA A 41 -14.73 11.22 7.18
C ALA A 41 -14.41 11.65 5.74
N PRO A 42 -15.09 12.68 5.22
CA PRO A 42 -14.69 13.32 3.96
C PRO A 42 -13.22 13.73 4.01
N HIS A 43 -12.49 13.51 2.93
CA HIS A 43 -11.13 14.00 2.76
C HIS A 43 -11.08 14.93 1.55
N GLY A 44 -10.88 16.23 1.79
CA GLY A 44 -10.97 17.29 0.79
C GLY A 44 -11.75 18.51 1.31
N GLY A 45 -11.92 19.52 0.45
CA GLY A 45 -12.75 20.69 0.74
C GLY A 45 -14.25 20.41 0.60
N ASP A 46 -15.04 21.47 0.45
CA ASP A 46 -16.52 21.41 0.46
C ASP A 46 -17.15 20.52 -0.63
N ASP A 47 -16.43 20.22 -1.71
CA ASP A 47 -16.88 19.33 -2.80
C ASP A 47 -16.56 17.84 -2.59
N ALA A 48 -16.04 17.46 -1.42
CA ALA A 48 -15.69 16.06 -1.14
C ALA A 48 -16.92 15.15 -1.15
N PRO A 49 -16.82 13.93 -1.73
CA PRO A 49 -17.92 12.98 -1.69
C PRO A 49 -18.26 12.61 -0.24
N PRO A 50 -19.55 12.39 0.09
CA PRO A 50 -19.92 11.95 1.42
C PRO A 50 -19.33 10.55 1.69
N PRO A 51 -18.82 10.29 2.90
CA PRO A 51 -18.34 8.98 3.27
C PRO A 51 -19.50 7.98 3.29
N PRO A 52 -19.22 6.68 3.11
CA PRO A 52 -20.23 5.65 3.26
C PRO A 52 -20.85 5.69 4.67
N GLU A 53 -22.18 5.61 4.74
CA GLU A 53 -22.95 5.66 5.99
C GLU A 53 -22.65 4.48 6.94
N ARG A 54 -22.06 3.40 6.42
CA ARG A 54 -21.73 2.20 7.18
C ARG A 54 -20.24 2.14 7.45
N ASN A 55 -19.89 1.66 8.64
CA ASN A 55 -18.51 1.35 8.97
C ASN A 55 -17.95 0.31 7.99
N CYS A 56 -16.71 0.51 7.58
CA CYS A 56 -15.98 -0.38 6.69
C CYS A 56 -15.15 -1.38 7.49
N ALA A 57 -15.01 -2.59 6.97
CA ALA A 57 -14.01 -3.54 7.44
C ALA A 57 -12.65 -3.25 6.78
N HIS A 58 -11.58 -3.73 7.41
CA HIS A 58 -10.21 -3.56 6.91
C HIS A 58 -10.04 -3.94 5.42
N HIS A 59 -10.63 -5.06 4.98
CA HIS A 59 -10.52 -5.54 3.60
C HIS A 59 -11.30 -4.70 2.56
N GLN A 60 -12.15 -3.77 3.02
CA GLN A 60 -12.92 -2.87 2.16
C GLN A 60 -12.22 -1.52 1.95
N LEU A 61 -11.05 -1.33 2.55
CA LEU A 61 -10.27 -0.10 2.45
C LEU A 61 -8.92 -0.39 1.80
N VAL A 62 -8.44 0.56 1.01
CA VAL A 62 -7.06 0.60 0.53
C VAL A 62 -6.44 1.93 0.89
N GLN A 63 -5.19 1.92 1.34
CA GLN A 63 -4.47 3.15 1.65
C GLN A 63 -4.22 3.91 0.35
N LEU A 64 -4.60 5.19 0.31
CA LEU A 64 -4.22 6.07 -0.78
C LEU A 64 -2.78 6.49 -0.49
N GLU A 65 -1.82 5.99 -1.27
CA GLU A 65 -0.41 6.28 -1.05
C GLU A 65 -0.15 7.79 -1.16
N GLU A 66 0.07 8.44 -0.02
CA GLU A 66 0.62 9.79 0.05
C GLU A 66 2.10 9.67 0.44
N ALA A 67 2.95 9.96 -0.56
CA ALA A 67 4.41 9.89 -0.58
C ALA A 67 5.04 8.48 -0.41
N PRO A 68 6.11 8.17 -1.16
CA PRO A 68 6.89 6.97 -0.93
C PRO A 68 7.40 7.03 0.51
N LYS A 69 7.01 6.04 1.33
CA LYS A 69 7.61 5.79 2.63
C LYS A 69 9.13 5.89 2.46
N PRO A 70 9.86 6.75 3.20
CA PRO A 70 11.29 6.91 2.98
C PRO A 70 11.94 5.53 2.99
N LEU A 71 12.48 5.15 1.84
CA LEU A 71 13.08 3.85 1.55
C LEU A 71 14.41 3.74 2.31
N ILE A 72 14.36 3.59 3.64
CA ILE A 72 15.59 3.39 4.43
C ILE A 72 16.16 1.97 4.18
N ASP A 73 15.38 1.05 3.62
CA ASP A 73 15.76 -0.36 3.42
C ASP A 73 15.77 -0.84 1.95
N HIS A 74 15.92 0.05 0.96
CA HIS A 74 16.01 -0.38 -0.42
C HIS A 74 17.43 -0.22 -0.97
N TYR A 75 17.96 -1.34 -1.45
CA TYR A 75 19.24 -1.40 -2.13
C TYR A 75 19.00 -1.52 -3.63
N GLU A 76 19.69 -0.70 -4.41
CA GLU A 76 19.65 -0.80 -5.87
C GLU A 76 20.65 -1.84 -6.35
N VAL A 77 20.20 -2.75 -7.21
CA VAL A 77 21.09 -3.68 -7.92
C VAL A 77 21.79 -2.93 -9.02
N ASP A 78 23.13 -2.99 -9.04
CA ASP A 78 23.89 -2.48 -10.18
C ASP A 78 23.99 -3.54 -11.27
N ARG A 79 24.45 -4.75 -10.90
CA ARG A 79 24.61 -5.87 -11.84
C ARG A 79 24.59 -7.22 -11.15
N ILE A 80 24.21 -8.25 -11.91
CA ILE A 80 24.30 -9.65 -11.49
C ILE A 80 25.64 -10.22 -11.96
N LEU A 81 26.44 -10.73 -11.01
CA LEU A 81 27.77 -11.26 -11.27
C LEU A 81 27.76 -12.74 -11.61
N ALA A 82 26.85 -13.50 -11.02
CA ALA A 82 26.75 -14.93 -11.21
C ALA A 82 25.34 -15.43 -10.85
N HIS A 83 25.02 -16.64 -11.31
CA HIS A 83 23.81 -17.35 -10.94
C HIS A 83 24.14 -18.81 -10.67
N ARG A 84 23.53 -19.40 -9.64
CA ARG A 84 23.74 -20.81 -9.29
C ARG A 84 22.44 -21.46 -8.84
N ARG A 85 22.34 -22.77 -9.04
CA ARG A 85 21.27 -23.57 -8.44
C ARG A 85 21.71 -24.01 -7.05
N ASN A 86 21.01 -23.57 -6.00
CA ASN A 86 21.20 -24.02 -4.63
C ASN A 86 19.95 -24.81 -4.19
N GLY A 87 20.05 -26.14 -4.22
CA GLY A 87 18.91 -27.04 -4.00
C GLY A 87 17.83 -26.84 -5.07
N LYS A 88 16.63 -26.42 -4.65
CA LYS A 88 15.48 -26.14 -5.53
C LYS A 88 15.39 -24.67 -5.99
N ALA A 89 16.24 -23.77 -5.45
CA ALA A 89 16.18 -22.35 -5.75
C ALA A 89 17.33 -21.90 -6.66
N MET A 90 17.07 -20.87 -7.47
CA MET A 90 18.11 -20.13 -8.19
C MET A 90 18.58 -18.97 -7.30
N GLN A 91 19.88 -18.86 -7.07
CA GLN A 91 20.52 -17.75 -6.38
C GLN A 91 21.30 -16.90 -7.37
N PHE A 92 21.38 -15.60 -7.11
CA PHE A 92 22.07 -14.63 -7.95
C PHE A 92 23.04 -13.85 -7.09
N LYS A 93 24.32 -13.84 -7.49
CA LYS A 93 25.30 -12.98 -6.83
C LYS A 93 25.10 -11.55 -7.31
N VAL A 94 24.68 -10.67 -6.40
CA VAL A 94 24.33 -9.27 -6.65
C VAL A 94 25.54 -8.38 -6.35
N HIS A 95 25.85 -7.46 -7.26
CA HIS A 95 26.65 -6.27 -6.97
C HIS A 95 25.71 -5.10 -6.70
N TRP A 96 25.83 -4.48 -5.53
CA TRP A 96 24.96 -3.41 -5.07
C TRP A 96 25.48 -2.05 -5.54
N ARG A 97 24.59 -1.22 -6.08
CA ARG A 97 24.95 0.12 -6.55
C ARG A 97 25.41 0.98 -5.38
N GLY A 98 26.58 1.60 -5.53
CA GLY A 98 27.16 2.47 -4.52
C GLY A 98 27.92 1.75 -3.41
N PHE A 99 28.05 0.42 -3.48
CA PHE A 99 28.82 -0.38 -2.52
C PHE A 99 30.06 -0.99 -3.19
N PRO A 100 31.16 -1.19 -2.43
CA PRO A 100 32.35 -1.84 -2.95
C PRO A 100 32.10 -3.33 -3.20
N SER A 101 32.90 -3.95 -4.07
CA SER A 101 32.75 -5.37 -4.43
C SER A 101 32.94 -6.36 -3.26
N CYS A 102 33.44 -5.91 -2.11
CA CYS A 102 33.47 -6.74 -0.90
C CYS A 102 32.07 -6.98 -0.29
N GLU A 103 31.09 -6.15 -0.66
CA GLU A 103 29.68 -6.27 -0.25
C GLU A 103 28.85 -7.13 -1.21
N ASP A 104 29.48 -7.78 -2.21
CA ASP A 104 28.76 -8.62 -3.17
C ASP A 104 28.22 -9.90 -2.51
N THR A 105 26.89 -10.05 -2.46
CA THR A 105 26.20 -11.14 -1.77
C THR A 105 25.45 -12.09 -2.73
N TRP A 106 25.24 -13.35 -2.31
CA TRP A 106 24.53 -14.41 -3.05
C TRP A 106 23.04 -14.51 -2.75
#